data_AF-A0A1Q9TLB8-F1
#
_entry.id   AF-A0A1Q9TLB8-F1
#
_cell.length_a   1.000
_cell.length_b   1.000
_cell.length_c   1.000
_cell.angle_alpha   90.00
_cell.angle_beta   90.00
_cell.angle_gamma   90.00
#
_symmetry.space_group_name_H-M   'P 1'
#
loop_
_entity.id
_entity.type
_entity.pdbx_description
1 polymer ?
#
loop_
_entity_poly.entity_id
_entity_poly.type
_entity_poly.pdbx_seq_one_letter_code
_entity_poly.pdbx_strand_id
1 'polypeptide(L)'
;MTETIEPTAAATDWVTCGRCSALLYAKRFRCDLGVCSECGHHCRLTAPERLAQLLDEGSATLMTSPKPPEDPLDFADLRPYADRLREARADTGMDDALLQDMFP
;
A
#
# COMPACT_ATOMS: atom_id res chain seq x y z
N MET A 1 -20.35 -25.54 -31.13
CA MET A 1 -20.62 -24.28 -30.40
C MET A 1 -19.30 -23.83 -29.83
N THR A 2 -18.57 -23.01 -30.57
CA THR A 2 -17.30 -22.42 -30.10
C THR A 2 -17.63 -21.17 -29.31
N GLU A 3 -17.60 -21.26 -27.98
CA GLU A 3 -17.67 -20.07 -27.14
C GLU A 3 -16.41 -19.22 -27.38
N THR A 4 -16.65 -18.01 -27.87
CA THR A 4 -15.65 -16.95 -27.89
C THR A 4 -15.49 -16.47 -26.46
N ILE A 5 -14.34 -16.78 -25.85
CA ILE A 5 -13.95 -16.16 -24.58
C ILE A 5 -13.56 -14.72 -24.93
N GLU A 6 -14.46 -13.79 -24.64
CA GLU A 6 -14.14 -12.36 -24.69
C GLU A 6 -13.05 -12.08 -23.66
N PRO A 7 -11.90 -11.49 -24.06
CA PRO A 7 -10.88 -11.12 -23.10
C PRO A 7 -11.43 -9.99 -22.24
N THR A 8 -11.70 -10.27 -20.97
CA THR A 8 -11.97 -9.24 -19.96
C THR A 8 -10.84 -8.22 -20.04
N ALA A 9 -11.17 -7.00 -20.45
CA ALA A 9 -10.20 -5.92 -20.65
C ALA A 9 -9.54 -5.57 -19.31
N ALA A 10 -8.45 -6.27 -18.98
CA ALA A 10 -7.58 -5.90 -17.88
C ALA A 10 -6.93 -4.56 -18.28
N ALA A 11 -7.41 -3.46 -17.69
CA ALA A 11 -6.83 -2.14 -17.87
C ALA A 11 -5.29 -2.26 -17.76
N THR A 12 -4.60 -1.87 -18.82
CA THR A 12 -3.13 -1.86 -18.85
C THR A 12 -2.71 -0.67 -18.00
N ASP A 13 -2.54 -0.93 -16.71
CA ASP A 13 -2.15 0.10 -15.76
C ASP A 13 -0.66 0.43 -15.97
N TRP A 14 -0.33 1.72 -15.91
CA TRP A 14 1.04 2.24 -16.07
C TRP A 14 1.44 2.98 -14.80
N VAL A 15 2.66 2.74 -14.33
CA VAL A 15 3.21 3.39 -13.13
C VAL A 15 4.32 4.33 -13.54
N THR A 16 4.26 5.58 -13.09
CA THR A 16 5.36 6.54 -13.33
C THR A 16 6.36 6.47 -12.18
N CYS A 17 7.65 6.32 -12.49
CA CYS A 17 8.70 6.31 -11.47
C CYS A 17 8.88 7.72 -10.87
N GLY A 18 8.82 7.84 -9.55
CA GLY A 18 9.03 9.11 -8.84
C GLY A 18 10.47 9.66 -8.91
N ARG A 19 11.45 8.87 -9.38
CA ARG A 19 12.86 9.28 -9.48
C ARG A 19 13.28 9.64 -10.91
N CYS A 20 13.05 8.75 -11.88
CA CYS A 20 13.50 8.96 -13.26
C CYS A 20 12.35 9.32 -14.23
N SER A 21 11.11 9.41 -13.75
CA SER A 21 9.92 9.71 -14.54
C SER A 21 9.62 8.72 -15.68
N ALA A 22 10.25 7.54 -15.69
CA ALA A 22 9.94 6.49 -16.64
C ALA A 22 8.52 5.94 -16.43
N LEU A 23 7.83 5.64 -17.53
CA LEU A 23 6.55 4.94 -17.55
C LEU A 23 6.79 3.43 -17.56
N LEU A 24 6.39 2.76 -16.48
CA LEU A 24 6.60 1.34 -16.26
C LEU A 24 5.28 0.59 -16.44
N TYR A 25 5.31 -0.57 -17.10
CA TYR A 25 4.15 -1.43 -17.20
C TYR A 25 3.82 -2.04 -15.83
N ALA A 26 2.63 -1.79 -15.29
CA ALA A 26 2.31 -2.09 -13.89
C ALA A 26 2.42 -3.58 -13.53
N LYS A 27 2.13 -4.50 -14.46
CA LYS A 27 2.31 -5.94 -14.20
C LYS A 27 3.78 -6.27 -13.97
N ARG A 28 4.68 -5.75 -14.82
CA ARG A 28 6.12 -5.96 -14.68
C ARG A 28 6.65 -5.32 -13.39
N PHE A 29 6.25 -4.08 -13.12
CA PHE A 29 6.63 -3.35 -11.91
C PHE A 29 6.23 -4.09 -10.61
N ARG A 30 5.05 -4.72 -10.58
CA ARG A 30 4.63 -5.56 -9.45
C ARG A 30 5.47 -6.83 -9.32
N CYS A 31 5.79 -7.50 -10.43
CA CYS A 31 6.70 -8.65 -10.41
C CYS A 31 8.11 -8.29 -9.92
N ASP A 32 8.58 -7.08 -10.25
CA ASP A 32 9.87 -6.54 -9.80
C ASP A 32 9.79 -5.94 -8.37
N LEU A 33 8.73 -6.28 -7.60
CA LEU A 33 8.52 -5.90 -6.20
C LEU A 33 8.53 -4.38 -5.94
N GLY A 34 8.10 -3.59 -6.93
CA GLY A 34 8.07 -2.14 -6.84
C GLY A 34 9.44 -1.48 -7.09
N VAL A 35 10.39 -2.20 -7.69
CA VAL A 35 11.67 -1.65 -8.12
C VAL A 35 11.57 -1.19 -9.57
N CYS A 36 12.03 0.04 -9.85
CA CYS A 36 12.06 0.58 -11.20
C CYS A 36 13.10 -0.16 -12.07
N SER A 37 12.65 -0.75 -13.19
CA SER A 37 13.52 -1.44 -14.15
C SER A 37 14.56 -0.53 -14.82
N GLU A 38 14.26 0.77 -14.96
CA GLU A 38 15.13 1.71 -15.67
C GLU A 38 16.25 2.29 -14.79
N CYS A 39 16.01 2.46 -13.48
CA CYS A 39 16.96 3.16 -12.60
C CYS A 39 17.26 2.47 -11.27
N GLY A 40 16.65 1.30 -11.00
CA GLY A 40 16.82 0.55 -9.75
C GLY A 40 16.24 1.24 -8.50
N HIS A 41 15.43 2.29 -8.67
CA HIS A 41 14.81 2.96 -7.52
C HIS A 41 13.74 2.08 -6.88
N HIS A 42 13.81 1.91 -5.57
CA HIS A 42 12.77 1.27 -4.77
C HIS A 42 11.65 2.28 -4.52
N CYS A 43 10.51 2.07 -5.16
CA CYS A 43 9.34 2.89 -4.96
C CYS A 43 8.71 2.63 -3.58
N ARG A 44 7.86 3.57 -3.14
CA ARG A 44 7.10 3.41 -1.91
C ARG A 44 6.12 2.24 -2.04
N LEU A 45 6.04 1.44 -0.98
CA LEU A 45 5.04 0.38 -0.81
C LEU A 45 4.21 0.70 0.43
N THR A 46 2.97 0.26 0.42
CA THR A 46 2.10 0.24 1.60
C THR A 46 2.51 -0.90 2.54
N ALA A 47 2.10 -0.83 3.81
CA ALA A 47 2.38 -1.89 4.78
C ALA A 47 1.80 -3.25 4.34
N PRO A 48 0.55 -3.35 3.83
CA PRO A 48 0.01 -4.62 3.33
C PRO A 48 0.79 -5.19 2.14
N GLU A 49 1.21 -4.34 1.19
CA GLU A 49 2.03 -4.79 0.05
C GLU A 49 3.36 -5.36 0.53
N ARG A 50 4.01 -4.72 1.51
CA ARG A 50 5.27 -5.23 2.06
C ARG A 50 5.06 -6.56 2.78
N LEU A 51 4.02 -6.71 3.59
CA LEU A 51 3.71 -7.97 4.26
C LEU A 51 3.50 -9.10 3.25
N ALA A 52 2.73 -8.85 2.19
CA ALA A 52 2.46 -9.85 1.14
C ALA A 52 3.73 -10.28 0.36
N GLN A 53 4.79 -9.46 0.35
CA GLN A 53 6.07 -9.83 -0.27
C GLN A 53 6.97 -10.67 0.66
N LEU A 54 6.75 -10.59 1.97
CA LEU A 54 7.62 -11.21 2.98
C LEU A 54 7.05 -12.52 3.54
N LEU A 55 5.72 -12.60 3.65
CA LEU A 55 5.01 -13.71 4.28
C LEU A 55 4.45 -14.66 3.23
N ASP A 56 4.41 -15.94 3.57
CA ASP A 56 3.75 -16.95 2.75
C ASP A 56 2.25 -16.65 2.65
N GLU A 57 1.66 -16.93 1.49
CA GLU A 57 0.23 -16.70 1.27
C GLU A 57 -0.62 -17.45 2.29
N GLY A 58 -1.49 -16.73 3.01
CA GLY A 58 -2.36 -17.30 4.04
C GLY A 58 -1.70 -17.54 5.41
N SER A 59 -0.41 -17.22 5.58
CA SER A 59 0.28 -17.38 6.87
C SER A 59 0.03 -16.24 7.86
N ALA A 60 -0.31 -15.05 7.38
CA ALA A 60 -0.47 -13.86 8.21
C ALA A 60 -1.83 -13.84 8.92
N THR A 61 -1.80 -13.64 10.25
CA THR A 61 -3.00 -13.28 11.03
C THR A 61 -2.84 -11.86 11.56
N LEU A 62 -3.65 -10.92 11.05
CA LEU A 62 -3.58 -9.53 11.50
C LEU A 62 -4.05 -9.41 12.96
N MET A 63 -3.26 -8.70 13.78
CA MET A 63 -3.64 -8.39 15.15
C MET A 63 -4.36 -7.05 15.20
N THR A 64 -5.43 -6.99 16.01
CA THR A 64 -6.06 -5.71 16.34
C THR A 64 -5.35 -5.12 17.55
N SER A 65 -4.67 -3.99 17.35
CA SER A 65 -4.09 -3.24 18.47
C SER A 65 -5.20 -2.50 19.22
N PRO A 66 -5.16 -2.44 20.57
CA PRO A 66 -6.09 -1.60 21.32
C PRO A 66 -5.89 -0.14 20.93
N LYS A 67 -6.98 0.55 20.60
CA LYS A 67 -6.94 1.93 20.15
C LYS A 67 -6.56 2.85 21.33
N PRO A 68 -5.41 3.54 21.30
CA PRO A 68 -5.06 4.49 22.34
C PRO A 68 -5.96 5.74 22.27
N PRO A 69 -6.02 6.55 23.34
CA PRO A 69 -6.65 7.88 23.26
C PRO A 69 -5.98 8.68 22.13
N GLU A 70 -6.79 9.19 21.21
CA GLU A 70 -6.31 9.68 19.90
C GLU A 70 -5.45 10.94 20.00
N ASP A 71 -5.74 11.82 20.96
CA ASP A 71 -5.02 13.08 21.17
C ASP A 71 -5.09 13.49 22.66
N PRO A 72 -4.30 12.86 23.54
CA PRO A 72 -4.32 13.18 24.97
C PRO A 72 -3.73 14.55 25.31
N LEU A 73 -3.12 15.23 24.33
CA LEU A 73 -2.47 16.53 24.52
C LEU A 73 -3.30 17.68 23.93
N ASP A 74 -4.43 17.39 23.28
CA ASP A 74 -5.18 18.33 22.46
C ASP A 74 -4.25 19.15 21.55
N PHE A 75 -3.34 18.46 20.87
CA PHE A 75 -2.24 19.10 20.16
C PHE A 75 -2.72 19.79 18.89
N ALA A 76 -2.28 21.02 18.69
CA ALA A 76 -2.56 21.79 17.48
C ALA A 76 -1.31 22.52 16.99
N ASP A 77 -1.06 22.44 15.68
CA ASP A 77 -0.09 23.28 14.98
C ASP A 77 -0.83 24.25 14.02
N LEU A 78 -0.44 24.30 12.74
CA LEU A 78 -1.22 24.94 11.69
C LEU A 78 -2.63 24.32 11.54
N ARG A 79 -2.80 23.04 11.89
CA ARG A 79 -4.10 22.34 11.96
C ARG A 79 -4.17 21.45 13.23
N PRO A 80 -5.36 21.17 13.77
CA PRO A 80 -5.52 20.22 14.87
C PRO A 80 -4.99 18.83 14.51
N TYR A 81 -4.30 18.16 15.44
CA TYR A 81 -3.76 16.82 15.20
C TYR A 81 -4.86 15.81 14.85
N ALA A 82 -6.01 15.89 15.52
CA ALA A 82 -7.18 15.06 15.21
C ALA A 82 -7.63 15.13 13.74
N ASP A 83 -7.52 16.30 13.10
CA ASP A 83 -7.86 16.45 11.69
C ASP A 83 -6.84 15.77 10.78
N ARG A 84 -5.54 15.90 11.11
CA ARG A 84 -4.45 15.24 10.39
C ARG A 84 -4.56 13.72 10.49
N LEU A 85 -4.94 13.21 11.66
CA LEU A 85 -5.14 11.78 11.89
C LEU A 85 -6.31 11.24 11.05
N ARG A 86 -7.42 11.99 10.98
CA ARG A 86 -8.57 11.62 10.14
C ARG A 86 -8.23 11.60 8.65
N GLU A 87 -7.50 12.62 8.18
CA GLU A 87 -7.03 12.71 6.79
C GLU A 87 -6.09 11.54 6.45
N ALA A 88 -5.11 11.26 7.30
CA ALA A 88 -4.17 10.15 7.10
C ALA A 88 -4.87 8.79 7.05
N ARG A 89 -5.87 8.56 7.91
CA ARG A 89 -6.68 7.32 7.89
C ARG A 89 -7.52 7.20 6.63
N ALA A 90 -8.08 8.30 6.14
CA ALA A 90 -8.84 8.32 4.88
C ALA A 90 -7.93 8.03 3.67
N ASP A 91 -6.74 8.64 3.64
CA ASP A 91 -5.79 8.48 2.53
C ASP A 91 -5.17 7.08 2.49
N THR A 92 -4.91 6.49 3.65
CA THR A 92 -4.22 5.20 3.75
C THR A 92 -5.17 4.00 3.89
N GLY A 93 -6.39 4.22 4.34
CA GLY A 93 -7.31 3.17 4.77
C GLY A 93 -6.84 2.38 6.00
N MET A 94 -5.82 2.86 6.72
CA MET A 94 -5.23 2.22 7.88
C MET A 94 -5.49 3.05 9.14
N ASP A 95 -5.72 2.38 10.28
CA ASP A 95 -5.96 3.05 11.57
C ASP A 95 -4.71 3.74 12.13
N ASP A 96 -3.54 3.19 11.83
CA ASP A 96 -2.23 3.63 12.31
C ASP A 96 -1.15 3.36 11.24
N ALA A 97 0.06 3.90 11.46
CA ALA A 97 1.22 3.71 10.61
C ALA A 97 1.87 2.31 10.75
N LEU A 98 1.43 1.52 11.74
CA LEU A 98 1.91 0.17 11.99
C LEU A 98 0.80 -0.85 11.70
N LEU A 99 1.12 -1.83 10.86
CA LEU A 99 0.31 -3.02 10.69
C LEU A 99 1.02 -4.17 11.42
N GLN A 100 0.36 -4.75 12.42
CA GLN A 100 0.90 -5.88 13.18
C GLN A 100 0.27 -7.18 12.70
N ASP A 101 1.11 -8.14 12.38
CA ASP A 101 0.75 -9.52 12.14
C ASP A 101 1.32 -10.43 13.24
N MET A 102 0.61 -11.52 13.51
CA MET A 102 1.08 -12.61 14.35
C MET A 102 1.44 -13.77 13.43
N PHE A 103 2.70 -14.20 13.51
CA PHE A 103 3.14 -15.47 12.95
C PHE A 103 2.88 -16.58 13.99
N PRO A 104 2.26 -17.71 13.61
CA PRO A 104 2.00 -18.81 14.53
C PRO A 104 3.28 -19.47 15.08
#